data_AF-A0A9P0D6P5-F1
#
_entry.id   AF-A0A9P0D6P5-F1
#
_cell.length_a   1.000
_cell.length_b   1.000
_cell.length_c   1.000
_cell.angle_alpha   90.00
_cell.angle_beta   90.00
_cell.angle_gamma   90.00
#
_symmetry.space_group_name_H-M   'P 1'
#
loop_
_entity.id
_entity.type
_entity.pdbx_description
1 polymer ?
#
loop_
_entity_poly.entity_id
_entity_poly.type
_entity_poly.pdbx_seq_one_letter_code
_entity_poly.pdbx_strand_id
1 'polypeptide(L)'
;MIYNLPQNNNPHKRDTAEIKDIIKEVTIGNRVIEIIGVTRLGKNNRNGARPLKVTFNNFDAAMIVIRNKKKINKCRKICIDLDMTLLQRDNMKKLKDELKIRKDNEENVSIKYVNNTPRIVISNLNLTSPKVYS
;
A
#
# COMPACT_ATOMS: atom_id res chain seq x y z
N MET A 1 -4.05 -1.69 -5.34
CA MET A 1 -5.13 -2.69 -5.41
C MET A 1 -5.90 -2.72 -4.11
N ILE A 2 -7.23 -2.77 -4.19
CA ILE A 2 -8.14 -2.91 -3.06
C ILE A 2 -9.00 -4.16 -3.30
N TYR A 3 -9.10 -5.01 -2.29
CA TYR A 3 -9.81 -6.29 -2.34
C TYR A 3 -10.97 -6.29 -1.34
N ASN A 4 -12.00 -7.08 -1.66
CA ASN A 4 -13.21 -7.25 -0.85
C ASN A 4 -14.07 -5.99 -0.68
N LEU A 5 -13.90 -4.96 -1.52
CA LEU A 5 -14.83 -3.84 -1.55
C LEU A 5 -16.14 -4.28 -2.23
N PRO A 6 -17.30 -4.25 -1.53
CA PRO A 6 -18.58 -4.70 -2.08
C PRO A 6 -18.90 -4.05 -3.43
N GLN A 7 -19.56 -4.79 -4.32
CA GLN A 7 -20.04 -4.26 -5.59
C GLN A 7 -21.48 -3.79 -5.45
N ASN A 8 -21.75 -2.55 -5.88
CA ASN A 8 -23.08 -1.98 -5.95
C ASN A 8 -23.54 -1.89 -7.42
N ASN A 9 -24.87 -1.84 -7.64
CA ASN A 9 -25.48 -1.81 -8.97
C ASN A 9 -25.05 -0.62 -9.86
N ASN A 10 -24.39 0.40 -9.29
CA ASN A 10 -23.78 1.51 -10.03
C ASN A 10 -22.32 1.72 -9.57
N PRO A 11 -21.36 0.93 -10.11
CA PRO A 11 -20.04 0.77 -9.51
C PRO A 11 -19.18 2.03 -9.64
N HIS A 12 -19.11 2.69 -10.81
CA HIS A 12 -18.09 3.73 -11.04
C HIS A 12 -18.20 4.97 -10.14
N LYS A 13 -19.40 5.54 -10.00
CA LYS A 13 -19.59 6.75 -9.17
C LYS A 13 -19.45 6.45 -7.67
N ARG A 14 -19.95 5.30 -7.21
CA ARG A 14 -19.89 4.92 -5.80
C ARG A 14 -18.51 4.44 -5.38
N ASP A 15 -17.83 3.66 -6.21
CA ASP A 15 -16.47 3.18 -5.93
C ASP A 15 -15.53 4.36 -5.71
N THR A 16 -15.62 5.40 -6.55
CA THR A 16 -14.79 6.60 -6.40
C THR A 16 -15.04 7.31 -5.07
N ALA A 17 -16.30 7.45 -4.65
CA ALA A 17 -16.65 8.08 -3.38
C ALA A 17 -16.16 7.24 -2.18
N GLU A 18 -16.42 5.93 -2.19
CA GLU A 18 -15.98 5.02 -1.13
C GLU A 18 -14.45 4.99 -1.01
N ILE A 19 -13.73 5.00 -2.14
CA ILE A 19 -12.26 5.04 -2.13
C ILE A 19 -11.74 6.36 -1.58
N LYS A 20 -12.38 7.50 -1.90
CA LYS A 20 -12.01 8.78 -1.28
C LYS A 20 -12.15 8.72 0.24
N ASP A 21 -13.22 8.12 0.76
CA ASP A 21 -13.42 8.00 2.19
C ASP A 21 -12.41 7.04 2.85
N ILE A 22 -12.10 5.92 2.21
CA ILE A 22 -11.04 5.01 2.69
C ILE A 22 -9.67 5.69 2.68
N ILE A 23 -9.38 6.50 1.66
CA ILE A 23 -8.11 7.24 1.59
C ILE A 23 -8.03 8.30 2.69
N LYS A 24 -9.14 9.00 2.99
CA LYS A 24 -9.20 9.96 4.11
C LYS A 24 -8.85 9.30 5.45
N GLU A 25 -9.31 8.06 5.68
CA GLU A 25 -8.98 7.30 6.91
C GLU A 25 -7.47 7.04 7.07
N VAL A 26 -6.72 6.92 5.96
CA VAL A 26 -5.29 6.59 5.99
C VAL A 26 -4.37 7.79 5.79
N THR A 27 -4.88 8.90 5.26
CA THR A 27 -4.14 10.15 5.14
C THR A 27 -4.09 10.87 6.49
N ILE A 28 -2.88 11.19 6.93
CA ILE A 28 -2.64 11.96 8.15
C ILE A 28 -2.29 13.39 7.74
N GLY A 29 -2.98 14.38 8.31
CA GLY A 29 -2.80 15.80 8.02
C GLY A 29 -3.45 16.26 6.71
N ASN A 30 -3.31 17.54 6.37
CA ASN A 30 -3.89 18.18 5.17
C ASN A 30 -3.22 17.76 3.85
N ARG A 31 -2.67 16.54 3.76
CA ARG A 31 -2.11 16.03 2.50
C ARG A 31 -3.23 15.57 1.59
N VAL A 32 -3.45 16.33 0.53
CA VAL A 32 -4.39 15.97 -0.54
C VAL A 32 -3.76 14.87 -1.39
N ILE A 33 -4.36 13.68 -1.36
CA ILE A 33 -4.02 12.58 -2.27
C ILE A 33 -4.99 12.61 -3.45
N GLU A 34 -4.44 12.86 -4.64
CA GLU A 34 -5.20 12.89 -5.88
C GLU A 34 -5.32 11.48 -6.49
N ILE A 35 -6.54 11.12 -6.86
CA ILE A 35 -6.87 9.85 -7.50
C ILE A 35 -7.16 10.14 -8.97
N ILE A 36 -6.35 9.57 -9.87
CA ILE A 36 -6.51 9.71 -11.32
C ILE A 36 -7.53 8.73 -11.86
N GLY A 37 -7.63 7.54 -11.28
CA GLY A 37 -8.49 6.49 -11.82
C GLY A 37 -8.89 5.44 -10.80
N VAL A 38 -10.11 4.93 -10.98
CA VAL A 38 -10.67 3.83 -10.19
C VAL A 38 -11.34 2.84 -11.15
N THR A 39 -10.89 1.59 -11.15
CA THR A 39 -11.37 0.59 -12.10
C THR A 39 -11.39 -0.80 -11.48
N ARG A 40 -12.49 -1.55 -11.64
CA ARG A 40 -12.56 -2.95 -11.22
C ARG A 40 -11.87 -3.85 -12.23
N LEU A 41 -11.09 -4.81 -11.76
CA LEU A 41 -10.33 -5.74 -12.58
C LEU A 41 -10.78 -7.18 -12.33
N GLY A 42 -10.69 -8.01 -13.37
CA GLY A 42 -10.86 -9.46 -13.28
C GLY A 42 -12.28 -9.91 -12.92
N LYS A 43 -12.36 -11.14 -12.39
CA LYS A 43 -13.60 -11.82 -12.00
C LYS A 43 -13.94 -11.58 -10.54
N ASN A 44 -15.20 -11.82 -10.17
CA ASN A 44 -15.64 -11.78 -8.79
C ASN A 44 -14.85 -12.79 -7.95
N ASN A 45 -14.46 -12.39 -6.75
CA ASN A 45 -13.91 -13.32 -5.76
C ASN A 45 -15.05 -14.07 -5.03
N ARG A 46 -14.69 -14.91 -4.05
CA ARG A 46 -15.65 -15.67 -3.23
C ARG A 46 -16.68 -14.80 -2.50
N ASN A 47 -16.38 -13.52 -2.29
CA ASN A 47 -17.27 -12.54 -1.66
C ASN A 47 -18.10 -11.75 -2.68
N GLY A 48 -18.13 -12.17 -3.96
CA GLY A 48 -18.84 -11.45 -5.02
C GLY A 48 -18.19 -10.12 -5.42
N ALA A 49 -16.99 -9.81 -4.92
CA ALA A 49 -16.31 -8.55 -5.16
C ALA A 49 -15.17 -8.70 -6.19
N ARG A 50 -15.12 -7.81 -7.19
CA ARG A 50 -13.94 -7.66 -8.06
C ARG A 50 -12.89 -6.79 -7.39
N PRO A 51 -11.59 -7.15 -7.49
CA PRO A 51 -10.50 -6.26 -7.13
C PRO A 51 -10.64 -4.89 -7.77
N LEU A 52 -10.29 -3.84 -7.03
CA LEU A 52 -10.33 -2.46 -7.49
C LEU A 52 -8.89 -1.94 -7.65
N LYS A 53 -8.54 -1.51 -8.84
CA LYS A 53 -7.33 -0.74 -9.11
C LYS A 53 -7.62 0.73 -8.87
N VAL A 54 -6.75 1.35 -8.08
CA VAL A 54 -6.76 2.78 -7.80
C VAL A 54 -5.43 3.32 -8.31
N THR A 55 -5.50 4.28 -9.23
CA THR A 55 -4.35 4.95 -9.82
C THR A 55 -4.23 6.32 -9.18
N PHE A 56 -3.03 6.62 -8.67
CA PHE A 56 -2.69 7.91 -8.06
C PHE A 56 -1.83 8.72 -9.03
N ASN A 57 -1.73 10.02 -8.79
CA ASN A 57 -0.90 10.91 -9.60
C ASN A 57 0.60 10.70 -9.44
N ASN A 58 1.03 10.19 -8.29
CA ASN A 58 2.43 9.90 -8.02
C ASN A 58 2.59 8.66 -7.13
N PHE A 59 3.81 8.12 -7.14
CA PHE A 59 4.17 6.94 -6.37
C PHE A 59 4.11 7.19 -4.85
N ASP A 60 4.50 8.39 -4.41
CA ASP A 60 4.53 8.73 -2.99
C ASP A 60 3.15 8.70 -2.35
N ALA A 61 2.12 9.16 -3.06
CA ALA A 61 0.73 9.08 -2.65
C ALA A 61 0.29 7.63 -2.44
N ALA A 62 0.61 6.74 -3.39
CA ALA A 62 0.34 5.32 -3.25
C ALA A 62 1.07 4.73 -2.03
N MET A 63 2.34 5.12 -1.81
CA MET A 63 3.12 4.64 -0.66
C MET A 63 2.61 5.16 0.68
N ILE A 64 2.08 6.38 0.76
CA ILE A 64 1.42 6.90 1.96
C ILE A 64 0.21 6.03 2.33
N VAL A 65 -0.64 5.73 1.35
CA VAL A 65 -1.80 4.85 1.54
C VAL A 65 -1.36 3.46 2.02
N ILE A 66 -0.35 2.88 1.36
CA ILE A 66 0.14 1.53 1.68
C ILE A 66 0.79 1.46 3.06
N ARG A 67 1.58 2.45 3.46
CA ARG A 67 2.21 2.52 4.80
C ARG A 67 1.16 2.65 5.90
N ASN A 68 0.10 3.41 5.65
CA ASN A 68 -0.96 3.67 6.62
C ASN A 68 -2.15 2.71 6.51
N LYS A 69 -2.12 1.70 5.63
CA LYS A 69 -3.24 0.79 5.41
C LYS A 69 -3.74 0.06 6.66
N LYS A 70 -2.88 -0.08 7.69
CA LYS A 70 -3.25 -0.66 8.98
C LYS A 70 -4.24 0.20 9.79
N LYS A 71 -4.40 1.48 9.43
CA LYS A 71 -5.34 2.43 10.06
C LYS A 71 -6.77 2.28 9.56
N ILE A 72 -6.98 1.59 8.44
CA ILE A 72 -8.30 1.36 7.87
C ILE A 72 -9.16 0.64 8.89
N ASN A 73 -10.43 1.07 9.00
CA ASN A 73 -11.39 0.45 9.88
C ASN A 73 -11.52 -1.06 9.58
N LYS A 74 -11.17 -1.90 10.56
CA LYS A 74 -11.20 -3.37 10.44
C LYS A 74 -12.62 -3.91 10.15
N CYS A 75 -13.67 -3.18 10.55
CA CYS A 75 -15.06 -3.55 10.26
C CYS A 75 -15.36 -3.60 8.76
N ARG A 76 -14.61 -2.87 7.92
CA ARG A 76 -14.77 -2.90 6.46
C ARG A 76 -14.36 -4.23 5.83
N LYS A 77 -13.53 -5.05 6.51
CA LYS A 77 -13.00 -6.33 5.99
C LYS A 77 -12.33 -6.23 4.59
N ILE A 78 -11.80 -5.06 4.25
CA ILE A 78 -11.07 -4.82 3.00
C ILE A 78 -9.57 -5.05 3.18
N CYS A 79 -8.89 -5.34 2.07
CA CYS A 79 -7.44 -5.45 2.03
C CYS A 79 -6.88 -4.51 0.96
N ILE A 80 -5.79 -3.80 1.27
CA ILE A 80 -5.07 -2.96 0.32
C ILE A 80 -3.68 -3.51 0.08
N ASP A 81 -3.29 -3.63 -1.19
CA ASP A 81 -1.93 -4.00 -1.58
C ASP A 81 -1.44 -3.27 -2.82
N LEU A 82 -0.13 -3.30 -3.04
CA LEU A 82 0.48 -2.73 -4.25
C LEU A 82 0.11 -3.54 -5.49
N ASP A 83 -0.05 -2.85 -6.62
CA ASP A 83 -0.18 -3.49 -7.93
C ASP A 83 1.22 -3.89 -8.40
N MET A 84 1.61 -5.14 -8.12
CA MET A 84 2.94 -5.65 -8.41
C MET A 84 2.92 -6.62 -9.59
N THR A 85 3.94 -6.54 -10.44
CA THR A 85 4.23 -7.57 -11.45
C THR A 85 4.60 -8.89 -10.78
N LEU A 86 4.58 -10.00 -11.54
CA LEU A 86 5.01 -11.31 -11.03
C LEU A 86 6.45 -11.26 -10.50
N LEU A 87 7.37 -10.67 -11.27
CA LEU A 87 8.76 -10.49 -10.85
C LEU A 87 8.90 -9.68 -9.55
N GLN A 88 8.14 -8.58 -9.41
CA GLN A 88 8.14 -7.78 -8.19
C GLN A 88 7.59 -8.55 -6.99
N ARG A 89 6.54 -9.36 -7.20
CA ARG A 89 5.97 -10.21 -6.16
C ARG A 89 6.96 -11.28 -5.70
N ASP A 90 7.65 -11.92 -6.62
CA ASP A 90 8.66 -12.93 -6.31
C ASP A 90 9.84 -12.33 -5.56
N ASN A 91 10.32 -11.16 -5.99
CA ASN A 91 11.36 -10.41 -5.27
C ASN A 91 10.89 -10.02 -3.86
N MET A 92 9.66 -9.54 -3.70
CA MET A 92 9.09 -9.21 -2.39
C MET A 92 8.95 -10.44 -1.50
N LYS A 93 8.61 -11.60 -2.08
CA LYS A 93 8.54 -12.88 -1.35
C LYS A 93 9.93 -13.28 -0.85
N LYS A 94 10.94 -13.29 -1.71
CA LYS A 94 12.33 -13.56 -1.34
C LYS A 94 12.81 -12.65 -0.21
N LEU A 95 12.54 -11.34 -0.29
CA LEU A 95 12.90 -10.40 0.76
C LEU A 95 12.20 -10.70 2.09
N LYS A 96 10.94 -11.15 2.08
CA LYS A 96 10.22 -11.53 3.30
C LYS A 96 10.79 -12.82 3.91
N ASP A 97 11.12 -13.79 3.07
CA ASP A 97 11.72 -15.06 3.50
C ASP A 97 13.11 -14.80 4.12
N GLU A 98 13.94 -13.98 3.47
CA GLU A 98 15.23 -13.54 3.99
C GLU A 98 15.08 -12.74 5.29
N LEU A 99 14.12 -11.80 5.36
CA LEU A 99 13.85 -11.03 6.58
C LEU A 99 13.47 -11.96 7.75
N LYS A 100 12.71 -13.03 7.48
CA LYS A 100 12.33 -14.01 8.50
C LYS A 100 13.57 -14.72 9.06
N ILE A 101 14.45 -15.20 8.19
CA ILE A 101 15.72 -15.84 8.58
C ILE A 101 16.60 -14.88 9.39
N ARG A 102 16.72 -13.62 8.95
CA ARG A 102 17.54 -12.62 9.64
C ARG A 102 16.93 -12.20 10.98
N LYS A 103 15.61 -12.13 11.12
CA LYS A 103 14.98 -11.80 12.42
C LYS A 103 15.31 -12.81 13.52
N ASP A 104 15.61 -14.05 13.16
CA ASP A 104 16.00 -15.08 14.10
C ASP A 104 17.49 -14.95 14.53
N ASN A 105 18.30 -14.14 13.81
CA ASN A 105 19.75 -14.01 14.01
C ASN A 105 20.24 -12.57 14.29
N GLU A 106 19.53 -11.55 13.82
CA GLU A 106 19.89 -10.13 13.85
C GLU A 106 18.78 -9.32 14.56
N GLU A 107 19.16 -8.46 15.51
CA GLU A 107 18.22 -7.51 16.11
C GLU A 107 17.95 -6.34 15.15
N ASN A 108 16.66 -6.01 14.96
CA ASN A 108 16.17 -4.77 14.33
C ASN A 108 16.20 -4.65 12.78
N VAL A 109 16.15 -5.73 12.02
CA VAL A 109 15.96 -5.65 10.56
C VAL A 109 14.50 -5.35 10.14
N SER A 110 14.33 -4.55 9.08
CA SER A 110 13.03 -4.27 8.46
C SER A 110 13.14 -4.08 6.94
N ILE A 111 12.05 -4.33 6.20
CA ILE A 111 12.00 -3.98 4.77
C ILE A 111 11.56 -2.51 4.64
N LYS A 112 12.40 -1.69 3.99
CA LYS A 112 12.08 -0.31 3.62
C LYS A 112 12.23 -0.11 2.11
N TYR A 113 11.49 0.86 1.58
CA TYR A 113 11.68 1.30 0.20
C TYR A 113 12.75 2.38 0.17
N VAL A 114 13.86 2.12 -0.52
CA VAL A 114 14.96 3.06 -0.76
C VAL A 114 15.04 3.28 -2.27
N ASN A 115 14.90 4.53 -2.71
CA ASN A 115 14.83 4.89 -4.14
C ASN A 115 13.80 4.04 -4.90
N ASN A 116 12.58 3.97 -4.37
CA ASN A 116 11.46 3.18 -4.92
C ASN A 116 11.71 1.66 -5.04
N THR A 117 12.77 1.14 -4.43
CA THR A 117 13.13 -0.28 -4.45
C THR A 117 13.05 -0.86 -3.04
N PRO A 118 12.36 -1.99 -2.81
CA PRO A 118 12.31 -2.63 -1.50
C PRO A 118 13.67 -3.25 -1.15
N ARG A 119 14.17 -2.96 0.04
CA ARG A 119 15.45 -3.47 0.58
C ARG A 119 15.29 -3.80 2.06
N ILE A 120 16.01 -4.83 2.52
CA ILE A 120 16.18 -5.07 3.97
C ILE A 120 17.19 -4.05 4.49
N VAL A 121 16.83 -3.37 5.57
CA VAL A 121 17.67 -2.40 6.26
C VAL A 121 17.73 -2.75 7.74
N ILE A 122 18.89 -2.52 8.36
CA ILE A 122 19.06 -2.61 9.80
C ILE A 122 18.55 -1.30 10.39
N SER A 123 17.66 -1.38 11.37
CA SER A 123 17.09 -0.21 12.04
C SER A 123 18.02 0.25 13.15
N ASN A 124 19.20 0.74 12.77
CA ASN A 124 20.02 1.51 13.69
C ASN A 124 19.38 2.90 13.83
N LEU A 125 19.18 3.37 15.07
CA LEU A 125 18.81 4.77 15.31
C LEU A 125 19.75 5.70 14.52
N ASN A 126 19.17 6.73 13.90
CA ASN A 126 19.81 7.88 13.24
C ASN A 126 20.49 7.63 11.88
N LEU A 127 19.69 7.68 10.81
CA LEU A 127 20.13 8.29 9.56
C LEU A 127 19.71 9.77 9.60
N THR A 128 20.55 10.59 10.23
CA THR A 128 20.52 12.04 10.02
C THR A 128 20.69 12.31 8.53
N SER A 129 19.67 12.90 7.91
CA SER A 129 19.83 13.59 6.63
C SER A 129 21.02 14.57 6.75
N PRO A 130 21.86 14.74 5.71
CA PRO A 130 22.96 15.69 5.78
C PRO A 130 22.39 17.08 6.06
N LYS A 131 22.86 17.72 7.14
CA LYS A 131 22.65 19.16 7.35
C LYS A 131 23.32 19.86 6.17
N VAL A 132 22.50 20.43 5.29
CA VAL A 132 22.97 21.44 4.34
C VAL A 132 23.26 22.67 5.19
N TYR A 133 24.53 22.96 5.42
CA TYR A 133 24.94 24.29 5.84
C TYR A 133 24.92 25.17 4.59
N SER A 134 24.03 26.14 4.60
CA SER A 134 24.08 27.35 3.76
C SER A 134 24.20 28.54 4.68
#